data_AF-A0A9P3LDB9-F1
#
_entry.id   AF-A0A9P3LDB9-F1
#
_cell.length_a   1.000
_cell.length_b   1.000
_cell.length_c   1.000
_cell.angle_alpha   90.00
_cell.angle_beta   90.00
_cell.angle_gamma   90.00
#
_symmetry.space_group_name_H-M   'P 1'
#
loop_
_entity.id
_entity.type
_entity.pdbx_description
1 polymer ?
#
loop_
_entity_poly.entity_id
_entity_poly.type
_entity_poly.pdbx_seq_one_letter_code
_entity_poly.pdbx_strand_id
1 'polypeptide(L)'
;MWFLLKLTTTLALLTFAFAFPAPEARSLNSRSGAMCSTAQISLADVMPAGINSKGGLPLSKPVAANPTWVGISVGIQNYSCTPAGVWTTVGAGAMTEIFDISCIPLSAHGAFTTFVSKLWQAAPPEMTTQELITLTGVLSLPGALGQHYFVSDPNNASSPALFAAWDFRSARLKNDKNAANAYVVGNRIGEVPSPDDPVHDADWLSLNPVLVNGKPAGQLADQVFRIHTNDGNPPASCKPGSPELSVKSVNNFWFYGGAWKDTIG
;
A
#
# COMPACT_ATOMS: atom_id res chain seq x y z
N MET A 1 -38.50 -25.23 -67.90
CA MET A 1 -39.83 -25.86 -67.79
C MET A 1 -39.66 -27.17 -67.04
N TRP A 2 -40.09 -27.22 -65.76
CA TRP A 2 -40.41 -28.40 -64.93
C TRP A 2 -39.28 -29.44 -64.68
N PHE A 3 -39.08 -30.10 -63.53
CA PHE A 3 -39.72 -30.18 -62.22
C PHE A 3 -38.70 -30.84 -61.24
N LEU A 4 -38.80 -30.49 -59.96
CA LEU A 4 -38.50 -31.21 -58.71
C LEU A 4 -37.59 -32.46 -58.68
N LEU A 5 -36.68 -32.50 -57.68
CA LEU A 5 -36.91 -33.36 -56.50
C LEU A 5 -36.09 -32.93 -55.27
N LYS A 6 -36.78 -32.77 -54.15
CA LYS A 6 -36.22 -32.55 -52.81
C LYS A 6 -35.62 -33.84 -52.27
N LEU A 7 -34.44 -33.77 -51.67
CA LEU A 7 -34.04 -34.71 -50.61
C LEU A 7 -33.51 -33.91 -49.42
N THR A 8 -34.35 -33.83 -48.38
CA THR A 8 -34.01 -33.31 -47.06
C THR A 8 -33.35 -34.42 -46.25
N THR A 9 -32.09 -34.25 -45.86
CA THR A 9 -31.42 -35.13 -44.92
C THR A 9 -31.24 -34.37 -43.61
N THR A 10 -32.10 -34.67 -42.64
CA THR A 10 -32.01 -34.20 -41.25
C THR A 10 -30.89 -34.96 -40.54
N LEU A 11 -29.76 -34.28 -40.29
CA LEU A 11 -28.70 -34.79 -39.43
C LEU A 11 -29.02 -34.40 -37.98
N ALA A 12 -29.57 -35.33 -37.22
CA ALA A 12 -29.76 -35.18 -35.78
C ALA A 12 -28.40 -35.35 -35.07
N LEU A 13 -27.82 -34.26 -34.60
CA LEU A 13 -26.70 -34.30 -33.66
C LEU A 13 -27.21 -34.72 -32.29
N LEU A 14 -26.96 -35.99 -31.92
CA LEU A 14 -26.97 -36.44 -30.53
C LEU A 14 -25.82 -35.76 -29.79
N THR A 15 -26.13 -34.70 -29.04
CA THR A 15 -25.21 -34.15 -28.04
C THR A 15 -25.30 -35.03 -26.79
N PHE A 16 -24.25 -35.80 -26.52
CA PHE A 16 -24.05 -36.40 -25.22
C PHE A 16 -23.71 -35.28 -24.23
N ALA A 17 -24.71 -34.83 -23.48
CA ALA A 17 -24.51 -33.99 -22.31
C ALA A 17 -23.83 -34.83 -21.22
N PHE A 18 -22.50 -34.75 -21.15
CA PHE A 18 -21.80 -35.13 -19.93
C PHE A 18 -22.16 -34.11 -18.86
N ALA A 19 -23.14 -34.45 -18.02
CA ALA A 19 -23.38 -33.78 -16.76
C ALA A 19 -22.21 -34.11 -15.83
N PHE A 20 -21.13 -33.34 -15.96
CA PHE A 20 -20.20 -33.20 -14.84
C PHE A 20 -20.99 -32.55 -13.69
N PRO A 21 -20.89 -33.04 -12.45
CA PRO A 21 -21.40 -32.28 -11.32
C PRO A 21 -20.77 -30.90 -11.41
N ALA A 22 -21.59 -29.88 -11.63
CA ALA A 22 -21.12 -28.51 -11.54
C ALA A 22 -20.50 -28.40 -10.14
N PRO A 23 -19.20 -28.06 -10.02
CA PRO A 23 -18.67 -27.74 -8.72
C PRO A 23 -19.59 -26.65 -8.18
N GLU A 24 -20.18 -26.88 -7.01
CA GLU A 24 -20.93 -25.86 -6.29
C GLU A 24 -20.11 -24.58 -6.39
N ALA A 25 -20.75 -23.53 -6.91
CA ALA A 25 -20.15 -22.22 -6.94
C ALA A 25 -19.86 -21.84 -5.48
N ARG A 26 -18.65 -22.16 -5.01
CA ARG A 26 -18.10 -21.60 -3.79
C ARG A 26 -18.12 -20.12 -4.05
N SER A 27 -18.99 -19.46 -3.31
CA SER A 27 -19.08 -18.01 -3.22
C SER A 27 -17.67 -17.42 -3.19
N LEU A 28 -17.23 -16.80 -4.29
CA LEU A 28 -16.02 -16.00 -4.40
C LEU A 28 -16.20 -14.64 -3.68
N ASN A 29 -16.87 -14.65 -2.52
CA ASN A 29 -17.07 -13.48 -1.67
C ASN A 29 -16.28 -13.66 -0.38
N SER A 30 -14.96 -13.50 -0.46
CA SER A 30 -14.19 -12.84 0.57
C SER A 30 -12.81 -12.52 0.00
N ARG A 31 -12.58 -11.26 -0.38
CA ARG A 31 -11.26 -10.71 -0.73
C ARG A 31 -10.28 -10.68 0.45
N SER A 32 -10.65 -11.28 1.58
CA SER A 32 -9.87 -11.27 2.79
C SER A 32 -8.94 -12.48 2.79
N GLY A 33 -7.70 -12.28 2.35
CA GLY A 33 -6.61 -13.16 2.78
C GLY A 33 -6.65 -13.32 4.31
N ALA A 34 -6.22 -14.49 4.80
CA ALA A 34 -6.12 -14.73 6.22
C ALA A 34 -5.19 -13.65 6.83
N MET A 35 -5.75 -12.83 7.70
CA MET A 35 -4.98 -11.93 8.54
C MET A 35 -4.74 -12.63 9.87
N CYS A 36 -3.57 -12.37 10.45
CA CYS A 36 -3.21 -12.87 11.75
C CYS A 36 -3.39 -11.76 12.79
N SER A 37 -3.60 -12.17 14.04
CA SER A 37 -3.69 -11.24 15.16
C SER A 37 -2.40 -10.43 15.26
N THR A 38 -2.54 -9.12 15.42
CA THR A 38 -1.43 -8.20 15.64
C THR A 38 -1.08 -8.03 17.12
N ALA A 39 -1.80 -8.71 18.03
CA ALA A 39 -1.65 -8.52 19.47
C ALA A 39 -0.22 -8.78 20.01
N GLN A 40 0.58 -9.56 19.28
CA GLN A 40 1.99 -9.86 19.62
C GLN A 40 2.99 -8.95 18.90
N ILE A 41 2.52 -8.01 18.08
CA ILE A 41 3.37 -7.10 17.32
C ILE A 41 3.62 -5.85 18.16
N SER A 42 4.87 -5.63 18.55
CA SER A 42 5.32 -4.45 19.29
C SER A 42 6.36 -3.70 18.47
N LEU A 43 6.15 -2.39 18.28
CA LEU A 43 7.13 -1.55 17.58
C LEU A 43 8.46 -1.53 18.33
N ALA A 44 8.44 -1.59 19.66
CA ALA A 44 9.66 -1.55 20.47
C ALA A 44 10.62 -2.72 20.17
N ASP A 45 10.09 -3.86 19.70
CA ASP A 45 10.87 -5.07 19.45
C ASP A 45 11.64 -5.02 18.12
N VAL A 46 11.26 -4.10 17.22
CA VAL A 46 11.90 -3.91 15.91
C VAL A 46 12.66 -2.58 15.79
N MET A 47 12.53 -1.70 16.78
CA MET A 47 13.20 -0.41 16.78
C MET A 47 14.66 -0.56 17.21
N PRO A 48 15.64 -0.13 16.39
CA PRO A 48 17.04 -0.17 16.78
C PRO A 48 17.30 0.69 18.02
N ALA A 49 18.19 0.22 18.89
CA ALA A 49 18.62 1.00 20.04
C ALA A 49 19.17 2.37 19.62
N GLY A 50 18.71 3.43 20.29
CA GLY A 50 19.18 4.80 20.03
C GLY A 50 18.73 5.39 18.69
N ILE A 51 17.74 4.81 18.00
CA ILE A 51 17.21 5.34 16.73
C ILE A 51 16.87 6.84 16.80
N ASN A 52 16.27 7.30 17.90
CA ASN A 52 15.92 8.69 18.14
C ASN A 52 17.13 9.62 18.40
N SER A 53 18.35 9.07 18.43
CA SER A 53 19.60 9.82 18.57
C SER A 53 20.41 9.84 17.26
N LYS A 54 19.90 9.24 16.17
CA LYS A 54 20.57 9.18 14.86
C LYS A 54 20.32 10.39 13.95
N GLY A 55 19.86 11.50 14.53
CA GLY A 55 19.49 12.72 13.79
C GLY A 55 18.00 12.76 13.42
N GLY A 56 17.55 13.93 12.96
CA GLY A 56 16.15 14.18 12.65
C GLY A 56 15.28 14.50 13.89
N LEU A 57 13.97 14.44 13.70
CA LEU A 57 12.96 14.61 14.75
C LEU A 57 12.60 13.25 15.35
N PRO A 58 12.76 13.03 16.68
CA PRO A 58 12.49 11.73 17.29
C PRO A 58 11.14 11.13 16.92
N LEU A 59 11.12 9.82 16.67
CA LEU A 59 9.88 9.06 16.49
C LEU A 59 9.08 9.05 17.79
N SER A 60 7.78 9.32 17.64
CA SER A 60 6.83 9.29 18.77
C SER A 60 6.62 7.87 19.28
N LYS A 61 6.17 7.74 20.54
CA LYS A 61 5.79 6.44 21.09
C LYS A 61 4.45 5.98 20.47
N PRO A 62 4.25 4.66 20.29
CA PRO A 62 2.94 4.12 19.91
C PRO A 62 1.82 4.57 20.85
N VAL A 63 0.66 4.91 20.29
CA VAL A 63 -0.55 5.28 21.06
C VAL A 63 -1.31 4.08 21.63
N ALA A 64 -0.96 2.86 21.21
CA ALA A 64 -1.50 1.61 21.73
C ALA A 64 -0.40 0.54 21.79
N ALA A 65 -0.66 -0.56 22.51
CA ALA A 65 0.32 -1.62 22.73
C ALA A 65 0.71 -2.36 21.44
N ASN A 66 -0.25 -2.52 20.53
CA ASN A 66 -0.10 -3.22 19.27
C ASN A 66 -0.79 -2.44 18.14
N PRO A 67 -0.32 -2.59 16.89
CA PRO A 67 -0.97 -1.98 15.73
C PRO A 67 -2.29 -2.67 15.42
N THR A 68 -3.25 -1.94 14.87
CA THR A 68 -4.45 -2.49 14.24
C THR A 68 -4.12 -3.19 12.92
N TRP A 69 -3.25 -2.59 12.10
CA TRP A 69 -2.84 -3.14 10.81
C TRP A 69 -1.33 -3.08 10.64
N VAL A 70 -0.75 -4.07 9.99
CA VAL A 70 0.66 -4.07 9.59
C VAL A 70 0.75 -4.49 8.13
N GLY A 71 1.29 -3.61 7.30
CA GLY A 71 1.37 -3.83 5.87
C GLY A 71 2.75 -3.55 5.31
N ILE A 72 3.07 -4.23 4.21
CA ILE A 72 4.17 -3.89 3.31
C ILE A 72 3.60 -3.15 2.11
N SER A 73 4.15 -1.99 1.82
CA SER A 73 3.84 -1.15 0.68
C SER A 73 4.86 -1.40 -0.42
N VAL A 74 4.38 -1.59 -1.66
CA VAL A 74 5.22 -1.81 -2.84
C VAL A 74 4.78 -0.84 -3.93
N GLY A 75 5.72 -0.07 -4.48
CA GLY A 75 5.44 0.81 -5.61
C GLY A 75 6.56 1.80 -5.88
N ILE A 76 6.20 3.04 -6.24
CA ILE A 76 7.14 4.07 -6.67
C ILE A 76 6.94 5.38 -5.92
N GLN A 77 8.02 6.14 -5.85
CA GLN A 77 8.09 7.54 -5.44
C GLN A 77 8.47 8.39 -6.65
N ASN A 78 7.76 9.49 -6.89
CA ASN A 78 7.97 10.37 -8.04
C ASN A 78 8.53 11.71 -7.58
N TYR A 79 9.61 12.13 -8.24
CA TYR A 79 10.34 13.35 -7.96
C TYR A 79 10.49 14.23 -9.20
N SER A 80 10.41 15.55 -9.01
CA SER A 80 10.85 16.53 -10.00
C SER A 80 12.08 17.27 -9.52
N CYS A 81 12.92 17.68 -10.46
CA CYS A 81 14.07 18.50 -10.14
C CYS A 81 13.67 19.97 -10.09
N THR A 82 13.84 20.60 -8.92
CA THR A 82 13.62 22.03 -8.76
C THR A 82 14.68 22.85 -9.51
N PRO A 83 14.42 24.14 -9.79
CA PRO A 83 15.44 25.05 -10.34
C PRO A 83 16.71 25.16 -9.47
N ALA A 84 16.62 24.83 -8.18
CA ALA A 84 17.75 24.81 -7.25
C ALA A 84 18.61 23.54 -7.34
N GLY A 85 18.27 22.58 -8.22
CA GLY A 85 19.00 21.31 -8.35
C GLY A 85 18.70 20.31 -7.23
N VAL A 86 17.56 20.47 -6.55
CA VAL A 86 17.09 19.61 -5.47
C VAL A 86 15.85 18.85 -5.93
N TRP A 87 15.78 17.55 -5.65
CA TRP A 87 14.57 16.76 -5.89
C TRP A 87 13.47 17.12 -4.90
N THR A 88 12.26 17.27 -5.40
CA THR A 88 11.05 17.39 -4.58
C THR A 88 10.02 16.37 -5.04
N THR A 89 9.28 15.80 -4.10
CA THR A 89 8.12 14.96 -4.40
C THR A 89 7.10 15.76 -5.21
N VAL A 90 6.49 15.15 -6.24
CA VAL A 90 5.54 15.84 -7.14
C VAL A 90 4.28 15.06 -7.44
N GLY A 91 3.20 15.80 -7.73
CA GLY A 91 1.93 15.23 -8.19
C GLY A 91 1.33 14.28 -7.16
N ALA A 92 0.96 13.07 -7.60
CA ALA A 92 0.53 11.99 -6.72
C ALA A 92 1.64 11.53 -5.74
N GLY A 93 2.89 11.97 -5.93
CA GLY A 93 4.05 11.87 -5.03
C GLY A 93 4.61 10.47 -4.85
N ALA A 94 3.73 9.54 -4.51
CA ALA A 94 3.93 8.12 -4.35
C ALA A 94 2.71 7.43 -4.93
N MET A 95 2.89 6.23 -5.45
CA MET A 95 1.77 5.31 -5.56
C MET A 95 2.27 3.95 -5.16
N THR A 96 1.63 3.34 -4.17
CA THR A 96 1.98 2.00 -3.71
C THR A 96 0.73 1.20 -3.37
N GLU A 97 0.76 -0.10 -3.63
CA GLU A 97 -0.21 -1.06 -3.10
C GLU A 97 0.31 -1.60 -1.76
N ILE A 98 -0.57 -1.77 -0.79
CA ILE A 98 -0.23 -2.24 0.55
C ILE A 98 -0.80 -3.63 0.74
N PHE A 99 0.04 -4.57 1.16
CA PHE A 99 -0.32 -5.94 1.47
C PHE A 99 -0.16 -6.20 2.95
N ASP A 100 -1.07 -6.95 3.54
CA ASP A 100 -0.99 -7.41 4.90
C ASP A 100 0.21 -8.33 5.11
N ILE A 101 0.99 -8.08 6.16
CA ILE A 101 2.12 -8.92 6.57
C ILE A 101 1.96 -9.40 8.02
N SER A 102 0.75 -9.33 8.57
CA SER A 102 0.47 -9.69 9.97
C SER A 102 0.82 -11.15 10.28
N CYS A 103 0.74 -12.04 9.28
CA CYS A 103 1.07 -13.44 9.42
C CYS A 103 2.56 -13.76 9.28
N ILE A 104 3.40 -12.79 8.93
CA ILE A 104 4.84 -12.97 8.87
C ILE A 104 5.39 -12.78 10.29
N PRO A 105 6.26 -13.69 10.79
CA PRO A 105 6.89 -13.50 12.10
C PRO A 105 7.56 -12.14 12.20
N LEU A 106 7.38 -11.46 13.33
CA LEU A 106 7.88 -10.09 13.54
C LEU A 106 9.38 -9.95 13.23
N SER A 107 10.18 -10.92 13.68
CA SER A 107 11.63 -10.96 13.45
C SER A 107 12.02 -11.08 11.97
N ALA A 108 11.09 -11.50 11.10
CA ALA A 108 11.31 -11.66 9.67
C ALA A 108 10.81 -10.45 8.85
N HIS A 109 10.14 -9.46 9.45
CA HIS A 109 9.57 -8.32 8.72
C HIS A 109 10.62 -7.57 7.91
N GLY A 110 11.75 -7.17 8.51
CA GLY A 110 12.82 -6.46 7.79
C GLY A 110 13.42 -7.30 6.65
N ALA A 111 13.72 -8.57 6.90
CA ALA A 111 14.27 -9.47 5.87
C ALA A 111 13.26 -9.71 4.72
N PHE A 112 11.98 -9.79 5.03
CA PHE A 112 10.91 -9.91 4.05
C PHE A 112 10.76 -8.64 3.22
N THR A 113 10.84 -7.45 3.83
CA THR A 113 10.85 -6.16 3.11
C THR A 113 12.01 -6.11 2.11
N THR A 114 13.23 -6.48 2.54
CA THR A 114 14.39 -6.52 1.64
C THR A 114 14.22 -7.54 0.52
N PHE A 115 13.63 -8.70 0.80
CA PHE A 115 13.32 -9.69 -0.23
C PHE A 115 12.33 -9.13 -1.28
N VAL A 116 11.26 -8.49 -0.82
CA VAL A 116 10.26 -7.88 -1.71
C VAL A 116 10.84 -6.71 -2.50
N SER A 117 11.70 -5.87 -1.89
CA SER A 117 12.45 -4.83 -2.62
C SER A 117 13.28 -5.44 -3.75
N LYS A 118 14.05 -6.51 -3.49
CA LYS A 118 14.84 -7.17 -4.54
C LYS A 118 13.98 -7.69 -5.69
N LEU A 119 12.82 -8.30 -5.39
CA LEU A 119 11.87 -8.71 -6.42
C LEU A 119 11.32 -7.52 -7.21
N TRP A 120 10.97 -6.44 -6.50
CA TRP A 120 10.43 -5.23 -7.12
C TRP A 120 11.45 -4.53 -8.01
N GLN A 121 12.71 -4.43 -7.57
CA GLN A 121 13.81 -3.90 -8.36
C GLN A 121 14.05 -4.72 -9.63
N ALA A 122 13.92 -6.06 -9.56
CA ALA A 122 14.05 -6.95 -10.70
C ALA A 122 12.87 -6.90 -11.68
N ALA A 123 11.72 -6.32 -11.30
CA ALA A 123 10.60 -6.11 -12.21
C ALA A 123 10.97 -5.15 -13.35
N PRO A 124 10.34 -5.25 -14.53
CA PRO A 124 10.60 -4.33 -15.65
C PRO A 124 10.56 -2.86 -15.20
N PRO A 125 11.45 -2.00 -15.73
CA PRO A 125 11.47 -0.58 -15.36
C PRO A 125 10.20 0.16 -15.78
N GLU A 126 9.49 -0.34 -16.79
CA GLU A 126 8.21 0.20 -17.24
C GLU A 126 7.06 -0.19 -16.30
N MET A 127 7.24 -1.18 -15.41
CA MET A 127 6.19 -1.64 -14.53
C MET A 127 5.79 -0.53 -13.56
N THR A 128 4.60 -0.01 -13.77
CA THR A 128 3.99 1.02 -12.93
C THR A 128 3.33 0.41 -11.71
N THR A 129 3.14 1.19 -10.65
CA THR A 129 2.30 0.75 -9.54
C THR A 129 0.86 0.49 -10.00
N GLN A 130 0.35 1.22 -11.00
CA GLN A 130 -1.01 0.97 -11.51
C GLN A 130 -1.14 -0.43 -12.12
N GLU A 131 -0.10 -0.91 -12.81
CA GLU A 131 -0.05 -2.28 -13.31
C GLU A 131 0.08 -3.29 -12.16
N LEU A 132 0.84 -2.97 -11.11
CA LEU A 132 0.89 -3.80 -9.91
C LEU A 132 -0.49 -3.91 -9.24
N ILE A 133 -1.18 -2.78 -9.04
CA ILE A 133 -2.54 -2.70 -8.48
C ILE A 133 -3.54 -3.46 -9.37
N THR A 134 -3.40 -3.33 -10.69
CA THR A 134 -4.26 -4.04 -11.65
C THR A 134 -3.99 -5.53 -11.58
N LEU A 135 -2.74 -5.95 -11.55
CA LEU A 135 -2.34 -7.34 -11.44
C LEU A 135 -2.85 -7.96 -10.13
N THR A 136 -2.69 -7.27 -9.00
CA THR A 136 -3.15 -7.77 -7.70
C THR A 136 -4.68 -7.81 -7.62
N GLY A 137 -5.35 -6.83 -8.23
CA GLY A 137 -6.80 -6.78 -8.38
C GLY A 137 -7.36 -7.88 -9.29
N VAL A 138 -6.70 -8.16 -10.42
CA VAL A 138 -7.08 -9.21 -11.40
C VAL A 138 -6.81 -10.60 -10.83
N LEU A 139 -5.62 -10.81 -10.26
CA LEU A 139 -5.24 -12.09 -9.65
C LEU A 139 -5.94 -12.34 -8.31
N SER A 140 -6.69 -11.36 -7.79
CA SER A 140 -7.35 -11.41 -6.48
C SER A 140 -6.37 -11.85 -5.40
N LEU A 141 -5.15 -11.31 -5.41
CA LEU A 141 -4.11 -11.73 -4.48
C LEU A 141 -4.61 -11.50 -3.04
N PRO A 142 -4.77 -12.57 -2.24
CA PRO A 142 -5.22 -12.43 -0.87
C PRO A 142 -4.21 -11.58 -0.09
N GLY A 143 -4.69 -10.55 0.61
CA GLY A 143 -3.86 -9.73 1.50
C GLY A 143 -3.76 -8.25 1.12
N ALA A 144 -4.27 -7.80 -0.03
CA ALA A 144 -4.34 -6.38 -0.34
C ALA A 144 -5.15 -5.61 0.73
N LEU A 145 -4.51 -4.65 1.39
CA LEU A 145 -5.10 -3.77 2.39
C LEU A 145 -5.69 -2.52 1.74
N GLY A 146 -4.95 -1.89 0.84
CA GLY A 146 -5.31 -0.62 0.21
C GLY A 146 -4.12 0.04 -0.47
N GLN A 147 -4.23 1.33 -0.75
CA GLN A 147 -3.20 2.10 -1.43
C GLN A 147 -2.60 3.18 -0.53
N HIS A 148 -1.34 3.54 -0.80
CA HIS A 148 -0.71 4.75 -0.26
C HIS A 148 -0.27 5.68 -1.39
N TYR A 149 -0.62 6.96 -1.23
CA TYR A 149 -0.35 8.05 -2.18
C TYR A 149 -0.26 9.38 -1.44
N PHE A 150 0.15 10.45 -2.12
CA PHE A 150 0.10 11.81 -1.57
C PHE A 150 -1.15 12.58 -2.03
N VAL A 151 -1.67 13.40 -1.12
CA VAL A 151 -2.77 14.34 -1.38
C VAL A 151 -2.33 15.77 -1.06
N SER A 152 -2.96 16.76 -1.70
CA SER A 152 -2.82 18.16 -1.32
C SER A 152 -3.30 18.40 0.11
N ASP A 153 -2.82 19.48 0.73
CA ASP A 153 -3.26 19.92 2.05
C ASP A 153 -4.80 19.99 2.13
N PRO A 154 -5.45 19.15 2.95
CA PRO A 154 -6.89 19.11 3.05
C PRO A 154 -7.49 20.35 3.73
N ASN A 155 -6.67 21.17 4.38
CA ASN A 155 -7.10 22.43 5.00
C ASN A 155 -6.78 23.67 4.14
N ASN A 156 -5.90 23.55 3.15
CA ASN A 156 -5.52 24.65 2.27
C ASN A 156 -5.16 24.17 0.86
N ALA A 157 -6.14 24.13 -0.04
CA ALA A 157 -5.95 23.68 -1.42
C ALA A 157 -4.94 24.51 -2.23
N SER A 158 -4.58 25.72 -1.78
CA SER A 158 -3.55 26.55 -2.43
C SER A 158 -2.14 26.27 -1.90
N SER A 159 -2.01 25.48 -0.83
CA SER A 159 -0.72 25.05 -0.29
C SER A 159 -0.06 24.05 -1.25
N PRO A 160 1.24 24.21 -1.57
CA PRO A 160 1.99 23.20 -2.30
C PRO A 160 2.35 21.98 -1.44
N ALA A 161 1.98 21.98 -0.14
CA ALA A 161 2.29 20.88 0.76
C ALA A 161 1.51 19.61 0.39
N LEU A 162 2.23 18.49 0.42
CA LEU A 162 1.69 17.16 0.18
C LEU A 162 1.66 16.36 1.48
N PHE A 163 0.58 15.62 1.69
CA PHE A 163 0.36 14.78 2.85
C PHE A 163 0.20 13.33 2.43
N ALA A 164 0.80 12.42 3.20
CA ALA A 164 0.67 10.99 2.97
C ALA A 164 -0.76 10.54 3.29
N ALA A 165 -1.40 9.84 2.36
CA ALA A 165 -2.69 9.21 2.55
C ALA A 165 -2.56 7.68 2.46
N TRP A 166 -3.31 6.98 3.30
CA TRP A 166 -3.49 5.53 3.23
C TRP A 166 -4.98 5.24 3.13
N ASP A 167 -5.38 4.46 2.13
CA ASP A 167 -6.77 4.33 1.72
C ASP A 167 -7.14 2.86 1.50
N PHE A 168 -7.95 2.29 2.39
CA PHE A 168 -8.36 0.89 2.39
C PHE A 168 -9.78 0.72 1.80
N ARG A 169 -10.39 1.80 1.29
CA ARG A 169 -11.79 1.85 0.84
C ARG A 169 -12.04 1.04 -0.44
N SER A 170 -11.02 0.85 -1.26
CA SER A 170 -11.11 0.14 -2.55
C SER A 170 -10.83 -1.37 -2.43
N ALA A 171 -10.20 -1.78 -1.32
CA ALA A 171 -9.64 -3.11 -1.13
C ALA A 171 -10.24 -3.79 0.12
N ARG A 172 -9.48 -3.91 1.22
CA ARG A 172 -9.85 -4.72 2.39
C ARG A 172 -11.17 -4.30 3.01
N LEU A 173 -11.41 -3.00 3.10
CA LEU A 173 -12.56 -2.43 3.80
C LEU A 173 -13.67 -1.99 2.84
N LYS A 174 -13.61 -2.40 1.56
CA LYS A 174 -14.58 -1.99 0.54
C LYS A 174 -16.04 -2.29 0.91
N ASN A 175 -16.28 -3.42 1.56
CA ASN A 175 -17.63 -3.88 1.93
C ASN A 175 -17.95 -3.62 3.42
N ASP A 176 -17.10 -2.90 4.13
CA ASP A 176 -17.32 -2.54 5.54
C ASP A 176 -18.42 -1.47 5.67
N LYS A 177 -19.19 -1.51 6.76
CA LYS A 177 -20.26 -0.51 7.01
C LYS A 177 -19.71 0.92 7.17
N ASN A 178 -18.47 1.04 7.62
CA ASN A 178 -17.74 2.29 7.78
C ASN A 178 -16.69 2.50 6.67
N ALA A 179 -16.83 1.80 5.53
CA ALA A 179 -15.89 1.90 4.40
C ALA A 179 -15.59 3.33 3.98
N ALA A 180 -16.56 4.25 4.04
CA ALA A 180 -16.33 5.65 3.65
C ALA A 180 -15.21 6.34 4.46
N ASN A 181 -14.96 5.89 5.70
CA ASN A 181 -13.94 6.44 6.60
C ASN A 181 -12.68 5.57 6.69
N ALA A 182 -12.55 4.52 5.85
CA ALA A 182 -11.42 3.60 5.84
C ALA A 182 -10.17 4.18 5.15
N TYR A 183 -9.80 5.40 5.52
CA TYR A 183 -8.57 6.05 5.10
C TYR A 183 -7.98 6.86 6.25
N VAL A 184 -6.75 7.32 6.11
CA VAL A 184 -6.14 8.34 6.99
C VAL A 184 -5.19 9.20 6.18
N VAL A 185 -5.24 10.52 6.38
CA VAL A 185 -4.23 11.46 5.88
C VAL A 185 -3.31 11.84 7.04
N GLY A 186 -2.02 11.55 6.93
CA GLY A 186 -1.05 11.73 8.00
C GLY A 186 -0.26 13.02 7.89
N ASN A 187 -0.11 13.70 9.03
CA ASN A 187 0.85 14.76 9.26
C ASN A 187 2.09 14.18 9.98
N ARG A 188 3.28 14.48 9.47
CA ARG A 188 4.54 13.97 10.02
C ARG A 188 4.83 14.64 11.37
N ILE A 189 5.08 13.82 12.40
CA ILE A 189 5.41 14.26 13.77
C ILE A 189 6.74 13.71 14.29
N GLY A 190 7.37 12.81 13.52
CA GLY A 190 8.71 12.30 13.76
C GLY A 190 9.29 11.79 12.45
N GLU A 191 10.60 11.96 12.30
CA GLU A 191 11.36 11.67 11.09
C GLU A 191 12.81 11.43 11.46
N VAL A 192 13.29 10.22 11.23
CA VAL A 192 14.69 9.85 11.46
C VAL A 192 15.22 9.17 10.19
N PRO A 193 16.50 9.36 9.86
CA PRO A 193 17.10 8.64 8.73
C PRO A 193 16.93 7.13 8.87
N SER A 194 16.77 6.42 7.74
CA SER A 194 16.76 4.94 7.77
C SER A 194 18.02 4.44 8.48
N PRO A 195 17.90 3.49 9.42
CA PRO A 195 19.05 3.00 10.18
C PRO A 195 19.99 2.11 9.37
N ASP A 196 19.52 1.59 8.22
CA ASP A 196 20.22 0.59 7.41
C ASP A 196 20.99 1.25 6.25
N ASP A 197 20.29 1.99 5.38
CA ASP A 197 20.91 2.78 4.31
C ASP A 197 20.20 4.14 4.13
N PRO A 198 20.54 5.18 4.92
CA PRO A 198 19.87 6.47 4.84
C PRO A 198 20.11 7.23 3.53
N VAL A 199 21.02 6.76 2.67
CA VAL A 199 21.26 7.38 1.36
C VAL A 199 20.19 6.94 0.37
N HIS A 200 19.80 5.67 0.39
CA HIS A 200 18.88 5.09 -0.59
C HIS A 200 17.47 4.84 -0.02
N ASP A 201 17.36 4.52 1.25
CA ASP A 201 16.10 4.15 1.89
C ASP A 201 15.36 5.36 2.41
N ALA A 202 14.04 5.39 2.18
CA ALA A 202 13.17 6.43 2.71
C ALA A 202 13.27 6.54 4.25
N ASP A 203 13.19 7.75 4.78
CA ASP A 203 13.24 7.98 6.22
C ASP A 203 12.14 7.22 6.98
N TRP A 204 12.45 6.85 8.22
CA TRP A 204 11.46 6.31 9.12
C TRP A 204 10.62 7.44 9.71
N LEU A 205 9.30 7.26 9.72
CA LEU A 205 8.36 8.30 10.08
C LEU A 205 7.42 7.84 11.20
N SER A 206 6.97 8.80 12.00
CA SER A 206 5.74 8.68 12.77
C SER A 206 4.80 9.82 12.39
N LEU A 207 3.54 9.50 12.17
CA LEU A 207 2.53 10.44 11.67
C LEU A 207 1.24 10.33 12.50
N ASN A 208 0.60 11.47 12.73
CA ASN A 208 -0.75 11.55 13.27
C ASN A 208 -1.74 12.01 12.19
N PRO A 209 -3.04 11.70 12.31
CA PRO A 209 -4.03 12.21 11.38
C PRO A 209 -4.03 13.73 11.30
N VAL A 210 -4.10 14.26 10.08
CA VAL A 210 -4.46 15.65 9.84
C VAL A 210 -5.87 15.88 10.36
N LEU A 211 -6.08 17.00 11.05
CA LEU A 211 -7.40 17.42 11.48
C LEU A 211 -8.02 18.36 10.43
N VAL A 212 -9.23 18.05 10.00
CA VAL A 212 -10.08 18.88 9.14
C VAL A 212 -11.32 19.23 9.94
N ASN A 213 -11.55 20.53 10.18
CA ASN A 213 -12.63 21.03 11.04
C ASN A 213 -12.66 20.35 12.43
N GLY A 214 -11.48 20.15 13.02
CA GLY A 214 -11.33 19.53 14.34
C GLY A 214 -11.53 18.01 14.38
N LYS A 215 -11.66 17.34 13.24
CA LYS A 215 -11.83 15.88 13.14
C LYS A 215 -10.71 15.24 12.30
N PRO A 216 -10.25 14.03 12.63
CA PRO A 216 -9.32 13.29 11.78
C PRO A 216 -9.81 13.15 10.33
N ALA A 217 -8.91 13.35 9.38
CA ALA A 217 -9.14 13.07 7.96
C ALA A 217 -9.15 11.56 7.72
N GLY A 218 -10.30 10.94 7.97
CA GLY A 218 -10.50 9.50 7.95
C GLY A 218 -10.31 8.86 9.34
N GLN A 219 -10.65 7.57 9.46
CA GLN A 219 -10.70 6.83 10.73
C GLN A 219 -9.89 5.53 10.69
N LEU A 220 -9.03 5.34 9.68
CA LEU A 220 -8.25 4.11 9.52
C LEU A 220 -7.27 3.88 10.67
N ALA A 221 -6.63 4.95 11.15
CA ALA A 221 -5.64 4.91 12.22
C ALA A 221 -5.59 6.26 12.96
N ASP A 222 -5.19 6.22 14.23
CA ASP A 222 -4.90 7.40 15.05
C ASP A 222 -3.40 7.75 15.04
N GLN A 223 -2.56 6.82 14.57
CA GLN A 223 -1.13 7.02 14.37
C GLN A 223 -0.61 6.02 13.33
N VAL A 224 0.32 6.44 12.49
CA VAL A 224 0.96 5.61 11.47
C VAL A 224 2.46 5.69 11.62
N PHE A 225 3.14 4.54 11.57
CA PHE A 225 4.60 4.49 11.44
C PHE A 225 4.99 3.98 10.06
N ARG A 226 6.04 4.57 9.50
CA ARG A 226 6.79 4.02 8.37
C ARG A 226 8.14 3.56 8.89
N ILE A 227 8.42 2.26 8.80
CA ILE A 227 9.68 1.64 9.24
C ILE A 227 10.08 0.56 8.24
N HIS A 228 11.27 -0.02 8.39
CA HIS A 228 11.81 -1.04 7.47
C HIS A 228 11.58 -0.62 6.02
N THR A 229 12.29 0.41 5.63
CA THR A 229 12.20 1.04 4.31
C THR A 229 13.34 0.51 3.46
N ASN A 230 13.06 0.21 2.20
CA ASN A 230 14.05 -0.15 1.20
C ASN A 230 13.80 0.72 -0.04
N ASP A 231 14.84 1.42 -0.47
CA ASP A 231 14.81 2.37 -1.57
C ASP A 231 13.82 3.53 -1.35
N GLY A 232 13.61 4.33 -2.39
CA GLY A 232 12.62 5.41 -2.43
C GLY A 232 13.21 6.81 -2.29
N ASN A 233 14.45 6.97 -1.85
CA ASN A 233 15.14 8.26 -1.94
C ASN A 233 15.67 8.51 -3.36
N PRO A 234 15.60 9.75 -3.86
CA PRO A 234 16.25 10.13 -5.10
C PRO A 234 17.76 10.33 -4.85
N PRO A 235 18.59 10.40 -5.91
CA PRO A 235 19.98 10.84 -5.78
C PRO A 235 20.09 12.19 -5.07
N ALA A 236 21.20 12.48 -4.40
CA ALA A 236 21.35 13.68 -3.57
C ALA A 236 21.13 15.02 -4.30
N SER A 237 21.28 15.05 -5.64
CA SER A 237 21.06 16.26 -6.44
C SER A 237 20.59 15.92 -7.85
N CYS A 238 20.15 16.95 -8.57
CA CYS A 238 19.73 16.85 -9.95
C CYS A 238 20.13 18.08 -10.76
N LYS A 239 20.16 17.93 -12.08
CA LYS A 239 20.32 19.05 -12.99
C LYS A 239 18.95 19.69 -13.22
N PRO A 240 18.79 21.02 -13.05
CA PRO A 240 17.55 21.69 -13.41
C PRO A 240 17.10 21.35 -14.83
N GLY A 241 15.83 21.01 -14.98
CA GLY A 241 15.26 20.53 -16.26
C GLY A 241 15.45 19.02 -16.53
N SER A 242 16.02 18.26 -15.60
CA SER A 242 15.97 16.80 -15.63
C SER A 242 14.53 16.30 -15.71
N PRO A 243 14.29 15.16 -16.41
CA PRO A 243 12.97 14.52 -16.42
C PRO A 243 12.57 14.10 -15.00
N GLU A 244 11.28 13.87 -14.81
CA GLU A 244 10.78 13.27 -13.57
C GLU A 244 11.46 11.93 -13.31
N LEU A 245 11.74 11.67 -12.04
CA LEU A 245 12.38 10.46 -11.58
C LEU A 245 11.37 9.62 -10.79
N SER A 246 11.14 8.39 -11.25
CA SER A 246 10.42 7.38 -10.50
C SER A 246 11.42 6.44 -9.83
N VAL A 247 11.38 6.39 -8.50
CA VAL A 247 12.21 5.48 -7.69
C VAL A 247 11.31 4.41 -7.11
N LYS A 248 11.63 3.15 -7.38
CA LYS A 248 10.97 2.01 -6.72
C LYS A 248 11.20 2.07 -5.22
N SER A 249 10.18 1.74 -4.43
CA SER A 249 10.24 1.80 -2.96
C SER A 249 9.38 0.70 -2.35
N VAL A 250 9.89 0.12 -1.26
CA VAL A 250 9.19 -0.85 -0.45
C VAL A 250 9.29 -0.45 1.01
N ASN A 251 8.15 -0.31 1.70
CA ASN A 251 8.12 0.23 3.06
C ASN A 251 7.15 -0.56 3.93
N ASN A 252 7.44 -0.73 5.22
CA ASN A 252 6.43 -1.25 6.15
C ASN A 252 5.64 -0.09 6.78
N PHE A 253 4.32 -0.26 6.84
CA PHE A 253 3.40 0.66 7.51
C PHE A 253 2.69 -0.04 8.66
N TRP A 254 2.71 0.62 9.82
CA TRP A 254 2.10 0.11 11.04
C TRP A 254 1.07 1.12 11.53
N PHE A 255 -0.19 0.69 11.57
CA PHE A 255 -1.34 1.54 11.82
C PHE A 255 -1.87 1.27 13.22
N TYR A 256 -1.88 2.26 14.10
CA TYR A 256 -2.36 2.12 15.48
C TYR A 256 -3.71 2.80 15.67
N GLY A 257 -4.61 2.19 16.44
CA GLY A 257 -5.91 2.76 16.78
C GLY A 257 -6.89 2.75 15.60
N GLY A 258 -7.68 3.81 15.48
CA GLY A 258 -8.73 3.95 14.47
C GLY A 258 -10.00 3.15 14.80
N ALA A 259 -10.98 3.21 13.89
CA ALA A 259 -12.30 2.60 14.08
C ALA A 259 -12.28 1.06 14.06
N TRP A 260 -11.18 0.45 13.61
CA TRP A 260 -11.02 -1.01 13.45
C TRP A 260 -10.12 -1.65 14.50
N LYS A 261 -9.67 -0.91 15.52
CA LYS A 261 -8.72 -1.40 16.54
C LYS A 261 -9.12 -2.71 17.21
N ASP A 262 -10.43 -2.98 17.32
CA ASP A 262 -10.97 -4.17 18.00
C ASP A 262 -11.39 -5.27 17.00
N THR A 263 -11.12 -5.11 15.70
CA THR A 263 -11.54 -6.06 14.67
C THR A 263 -10.50 -7.13 14.33
N ILE A 264 -9.26 -6.94 14.77
CA ILE A 264 -8.14 -7.86 14.55
C ILE A 264 -7.55 -8.18 15.91
N GLY A 265 -8.21 -9.11 16.61
CA GLY A 265 -7.83 -9.64 17.92
C GLY A 265 -7.60 -11.12 17.82
#